data_AF-A0A9W6LXF9-F1
#
_entry.id   AF-A0A9W6LXF9-F1
#
_cell.length_a   1.000
_cell.length_b   1.000
_cell.length_c   1.000
_cell.angle_alpha   90.00
_cell.angle_beta   90.00
_cell.angle_gamma   90.00
#
_symmetry.space_group_name_H-M   'P 1'
#
loop_
_entity.id
_entity.type
_entity.pdbx_description
1 polymer ?
#
loop_
_entity_poly.entity_id
_entity_poly.type
_entity_poly.pdbx_seq_one_letter_code
_entity_poly.pdbx_strand_id
1 'polypeptide(L)'
;MGKAARNKKNSKSKKNANRPALEGLTAEESRKIRALRKGIWLATTPCERLRHLMGAHPEEISDEFQERILELFHDGSLDYDSAVGSAICEIATPLLEPYFVLCEERRLLSEDDPGDFIDAYLSPVPSDDPDAADAPGYLLVLAHTFFSENAFLNYKASILHTLKQLMRRATTVQALLDSGEVTWEEVHGSECQQHHGSAVKAAA
;
A
#
# COMPACT_ATOMS: atom_id res chain seq x y z
N MET A 1 -3.62 67.31 -2.19
CA MET A 1 -4.79 66.48 -1.81
C MET A 1 -4.74 65.18 -2.57
N GLY A 2 -4.51 64.08 -1.84
CA GLY A 2 -4.41 62.75 -2.43
C GLY A 2 -5.78 62.15 -2.72
N LYS A 3 -5.82 61.32 -3.77
CA LYS A 3 -6.43 59.99 -3.76
C LYS A 3 -6.14 59.34 -5.12
N ALA A 4 -5.14 58.46 -5.13
CA ALA A 4 -4.99 57.46 -6.16
C ALA A 4 -6.24 56.56 -6.10
N ALA A 5 -7.04 56.55 -7.16
CA ALA A 5 -8.11 55.58 -7.35
C ALA A 5 -7.47 54.21 -7.68
N ARG A 6 -7.03 53.52 -6.63
CA ARG A 6 -6.53 52.15 -6.70
C ARG A 6 -7.74 51.26 -6.95
N ASN A 7 -8.08 51.02 -8.22
CA ASN A 7 -9.05 49.99 -8.59
C ASN A 7 -8.54 48.65 -8.06
N LYS A 8 -9.10 48.21 -6.93
CA LYS A 8 -8.98 46.84 -6.44
C LYS A 8 -9.49 45.93 -7.54
N LYS A 9 -8.57 45.25 -8.22
CA LYS A 9 -8.87 44.04 -9.00
C LYS A 9 -9.53 43.03 -8.05
N ASN A 10 -10.86 43.01 -8.02
CA ASN A 10 -11.60 41.86 -7.51
C ASN A 10 -11.67 40.81 -8.63
N SER A 11 -10.51 40.30 -9.05
CA SER A 11 -10.50 38.96 -9.63
C SER A 11 -10.56 38.00 -8.45
N LYS A 12 -11.77 37.67 -7.98
CA LYS A 12 -11.95 36.43 -7.22
C LYS A 12 -11.48 35.32 -8.14
N SER A 13 -10.27 34.84 -7.87
CA SER A 13 -9.68 33.66 -8.48
C SER A 13 -10.68 32.50 -8.37
N LYS A 14 -11.42 32.21 -9.44
CA LYS A 14 -12.17 30.96 -9.62
C LYS A 14 -11.19 29.80 -9.95
N LYS A 15 -10.03 29.70 -9.28
CA LYS A 15 -9.05 28.61 -9.50
C LYS A 15 -9.36 27.32 -8.73
N ASN A 16 -10.62 27.06 -8.39
CA ASN A 16 -11.04 25.80 -7.75
C ASN A 16 -11.99 24.95 -8.60
N ALA A 17 -12.30 25.35 -9.84
CA ALA A 17 -13.07 24.51 -10.74
C ALA A 17 -12.12 23.53 -11.44
N ASN A 18 -12.17 22.27 -11.05
CA ASN A 18 -11.45 21.12 -11.62
C ASN A 18 -9.95 21.07 -11.35
N ARG A 19 -9.56 20.86 -10.08
CA ARG A 19 -8.30 20.14 -9.84
C ARG A 19 -8.47 18.72 -10.38
N PRO A 20 -7.50 18.18 -11.15
CA PRO A 20 -7.57 16.81 -11.62
C PRO A 20 -7.73 15.85 -10.44
N ALA A 21 -8.34 14.70 -10.67
CA ALA A 21 -8.34 13.64 -9.67
C ALA A 21 -6.90 13.22 -9.34
N LEU A 22 -6.68 12.76 -8.12
CA LEU A 22 -5.46 12.03 -7.79
C LEU A 22 -5.47 10.74 -8.60
N GLU A 23 -4.29 10.32 -9.07
CA GLU A 23 -4.16 9.11 -9.86
C GLU A 23 -4.62 7.89 -9.07
N GLY A 24 -5.39 7.00 -9.73
CA GLY A 24 -6.03 5.83 -9.12
C GLY A 24 -7.27 6.11 -8.27
N LEU A 25 -7.80 7.35 -8.28
CA LEU A 25 -8.94 7.75 -7.44
C LEU A 25 -10.00 8.53 -8.23
N THR A 26 -11.25 8.44 -7.81
CA THR A 26 -12.32 9.32 -8.30
C THR A 26 -12.10 10.77 -7.86
N ALA A 27 -12.79 11.70 -8.52
CA ALA A 27 -12.77 13.12 -8.14
C ALA A 27 -13.32 13.36 -6.73
N GLU A 28 -14.26 12.53 -6.25
CA GLU A 28 -14.82 12.65 -4.91
C GLU A 28 -13.81 12.22 -3.84
N GLU A 29 -13.24 11.02 -3.97
CA GLU A 29 -12.20 10.51 -3.06
C GLU A 29 -11.02 11.45 -3.01
N SER A 30 -10.58 11.94 -4.17
CA SER A 30 -9.51 12.92 -4.28
C SER A 30 -9.78 14.22 -3.51
N ARG A 31 -11.05 14.62 -3.32
CA ARG A 31 -11.40 15.77 -2.48
C ARG A 31 -11.32 15.42 -1.00
N LYS A 32 -11.85 14.26 -0.62
CA LYS A 32 -11.81 13.75 0.78
C LYS A 32 -10.37 13.60 1.26
N ILE A 33 -9.52 12.94 0.47
CA ILE A 33 -8.11 12.68 0.80
C ILE A 33 -7.31 13.98 0.91
N ARG A 34 -7.52 14.94 0.00
CA ARG A 34 -6.85 16.25 0.11
C ARG A 34 -7.26 17.02 1.36
N ALA A 35 -8.52 16.92 1.77
CA ALA A 35 -9.00 17.55 3.00
C ALA A 35 -8.36 16.89 4.23
N LEU A 36 -8.33 15.55 4.28
CA LEU A 36 -7.66 14.76 5.32
C LEU A 36 -6.17 15.11 5.42
N ARG A 37 -5.45 14.99 4.30
CA ARG A 37 -4.03 15.35 4.19
C ARG A 37 -3.79 16.77 4.70
N LYS A 38 -4.58 17.75 4.25
CA LYS A 38 -4.42 19.14 4.69
C LYS A 38 -4.57 19.26 6.22
N GLY A 39 -5.54 18.56 6.81
CA GLY A 39 -5.73 18.55 8.27
C GLY A 39 -4.50 18.03 9.00
N ILE A 40 -4.02 16.85 8.59
CA ILE A 40 -2.82 16.22 9.18
C ILE A 40 -1.61 17.14 9.00
N TRP A 41 -1.28 17.51 7.77
CA TRP A 41 -0.05 18.24 7.43
C TRP A 41 0.05 19.64 8.01
N LEU A 42 -1.07 20.32 8.27
CA LEU A 42 -1.06 21.63 8.92
C LEU A 42 -0.90 21.54 10.44
N ALA A 43 -1.31 20.42 11.05
CA ALA A 43 -1.36 20.25 12.49
C ALA A 43 -0.14 19.52 13.07
N THR A 44 0.73 18.94 12.23
CA THR A 44 1.75 17.99 12.66
C THR A 44 3.10 18.19 11.97
N THR A 45 4.17 17.99 12.74
CA THR A 45 5.54 17.88 12.27
C THR A 45 5.76 16.58 11.49
N PRO A 46 6.83 16.45 10.67
CA PRO A 46 7.13 15.19 9.98
C PRO A 46 7.22 13.97 10.89
N CYS A 47 7.85 14.12 12.07
CA CYS A 47 7.96 13.03 13.06
C CYS A 47 6.59 12.63 13.63
N GLU A 48 5.75 13.61 13.99
CA GLU A 48 4.38 13.34 14.45
C GLU A 48 3.53 12.67 13.37
N ARG A 49 3.72 13.02 12.09
CA ARG A 49 3.03 12.36 10.97
C ARG A 49 3.43 10.90 10.81
N LEU A 50 4.73 10.62 10.90
CA LEU A 50 5.24 9.25 10.87
C LEU A 50 4.69 8.42 12.04
N ARG A 51 4.69 8.98 13.25
CA ARG A 51 4.07 8.33 14.41
C ARG A 51 2.57 8.10 14.24
N HIS A 52 1.86 9.06 13.64
CA HIS A 52 0.43 8.92 13.40
C HIS A 52 0.13 7.82 12.39
N LEU A 53 0.91 7.72 11.31
CA LEU A 53 0.82 6.61 10.36
C LEU A 53 1.07 5.29 11.09
N MET A 54 2.24 5.12 11.70
CA MET A 54 2.62 3.83 12.28
C MET A 54 1.72 3.41 13.46
N GLY A 55 1.38 4.34 14.34
CA GLY A 55 0.50 4.07 15.49
C GLY A 55 -0.97 3.80 15.13
N ALA A 56 -1.38 4.03 13.87
CA ALA A 56 -2.69 3.63 13.38
C ALA A 56 -2.73 2.18 12.88
N HIS A 57 -1.58 1.52 12.76
CA HIS A 57 -1.42 0.15 12.23
C HIS A 57 -0.60 -0.73 13.19
N PRO A 58 -1.03 -0.88 14.47
CA PRO A 58 -0.26 -1.63 15.47
C PRO A 58 -0.28 -3.15 15.24
N GLU A 59 -1.19 -3.66 14.41
CA GLU A 59 -1.24 -5.08 14.05
C GLU A 59 -0.18 -5.41 12.99
N GLU A 60 0.12 -4.47 12.11
CA GLU A 60 1.06 -4.63 11.00
C GLU A 60 2.46 -4.08 11.31
N ILE A 61 2.57 -3.04 12.15
CA ILE A 61 3.83 -2.38 12.47
C ILE A 61 4.17 -2.59 13.94
N SER A 62 5.26 -3.31 14.21
CA SER A 62 5.76 -3.52 15.56
C SER A 62 6.35 -2.26 16.18
N ASP A 63 6.29 -2.16 17.51
CA ASP A 63 6.91 -1.07 18.27
C ASP A 63 8.42 -0.96 17.98
N GLU A 64 9.11 -2.09 17.88
CA GLU A 64 10.54 -2.16 17.56
C GLU A 64 10.85 -1.57 16.17
N PHE A 65 10.01 -1.88 15.17
CA PHE A 65 10.18 -1.31 13.83
C PHE A 65 9.91 0.19 13.83
N GLN A 66 8.86 0.63 14.55
CA GLN A 66 8.51 2.02 14.68
C GLN A 66 9.64 2.83 15.32
N GLU A 67 10.22 2.36 16.43
CA GLU A 67 11.36 3.00 17.09
C GLU A 67 12.55 3.11 16.14
N ARG A 68 12.91 2.02 15.45
CA ARG A 68 14.02 2.01 14.49
C ARG A 68 13.84 3.02 13.37
N ILE A 69 12.65 3.10 12.77
CA ILE A 69 12.37 4.06 11.68
C ILE A 69 12.46 5.50 12.19
N LEU A 70 11.95 5.78 13.40
CA LEU A 70 12.03 7.11 13.98
C LEU A 70 13.46 7.51 14.30
N GLU A 71 14.28 6.60 14.81
CA GLU A 71 15.70 6.84 15.06
C GLU A 71 16.46 7.21 13.76
N LEU A 72 16.31 6.39 12.72
CA LEU A 72 16.93 6.63 11.40
C LEU A 72 16.42 7.91 10.72
N PHE A 73 15.17 8.28 10.97
CA PHE A 73 14.65 9.56 10.49
C PHE A 73 15.21 10.74 11.28
N HIS A 74 15.35 10.60 12.60
CA HIS A 74 15.87 11.65 13.48
C HIS A 74 17.35 11.94 13.28
N ASP A 75 18.16 10.93 13.00
CA ASP A 75 19.59 11.10 12.72
C ASP A 75 19.88 11.55 11.28
N GLY A 76 18.87 11.56 10.40
CA GLY A 76 18.95 11.99 9.02
C GLY A 76 19.43 10.92 8.03
N SER A 77 19.57 9.67 8.47
CA SER A 77 19.94 8.53 7.62
C SER A 77 18.81 8.10 6.68
N LEU A 78 17.56 8.42 7.03
CA LEU A 78 16.38 8.12 6.25
C LEU A 78 15.58 9.41 5.98
N ASP A 79 15.27 9.69 4.72
CA ASP A 79 14.38 10.80 4.38
C ASP A 79 12.91 10.46 4.72
N TYR A 80 12.07 11.49 4.80
CA TYR A 80 10.68 11.33 5.22
C TYR A 80 9.87 10.42 4.28
N ASP A 81 10.05 10.53 2.96
CA ASP A 81 9.29 9.72 2.02
C ASP A 81 9.78 8.28 2.04
N SER A 82 11.08 8.04 2.19
CA SER A 82 11.59 6.69 2.43
C SER A 82 11.04 6.07 3.73
N ALA A 83 10.94 6.84 4.82
CA ALA A 83 10.34 6.39 6.07
C ALA A 83 8.84 6.04 5.93
N VAL A 84 8.07 6.86 5.23
CA VAL A 84 6.67 6.56 4.89
C VAL A 84 6.59 5.30 4.03
N GLY A 85 7.47 5.15 3.05
CA GLY A 85 7.54 3.97 2.18
C GLY A 85 7.82 2.69 2.96
N SER A 86 8.74 2.73 3.92
CA SER A 86 9.00 1.60 4.81
C SER A 86 7.78 1.20 5.64
N ALA A 87 7.08 2.17 6.23
CA ALA A 87 5.83 1.91 6.96
C ALA A 87 4.74 1.31 6.05
N ILE A 88 4.56 1.86 4.84
CA ILE A 88 3.59 1.32 3.87
C ILE A 88 3.98 -0.10 3.44
N CYS A 89 5.28 -0.43 3.34
CA CYS A 89 5.70 -1.80 3.01
C CYS A 89 5.27 -2.81 4.08
N GLU A 90 5.40 -2.46 5.37
CA GLU A 90 4.95 -3.31 6.48
C GLU A 90 3.43 -3.51 6.45
N ILE A 91 2.66 -2.43 6.29
CA ILE A 91 1.19 -2.47 6.18
C ILE A 91 0.74 -3.29 4.95
N ALA A 92 1.44 -3.16 3.83
CA ALA A 92 1.12 -3.88 2.60
C ALA A 92 1.47 -5.37 2.65
N THR A 93 2.39 -5.78 3.52
CA THR A 93 2.88 -7.17 3.59
C THR A 93 1.76 -8.17 3.84
N PRO A 94 0.95 -8.07 4.91
CA PRO A 94 -0.13 -9.03 5.16
C PRO A 94 -1.23 -8.98 4.09
N LEU A 95 -1.43 -7.83 3.43
CA LEU A 95 -2.41 -7.68 2.34
C LEU A 95 -1.96 -8.36 1.04
N LEU A 96 -0.65 -8.42 0.81
CA LEU A 96 -0.05 -9.03 -0.38
C LEU A 96 0.41 -10.47 -0.15
N GLU A 97 0.50 -10.94 1.09
CA GLU A 97 0.91 -12.32 1.41
C GLU A 97 0.00 -13.40 0.77
N PRO A 98 -1.32 -13.23 0.64
CA PRO A 98 -2.16 -14.18 -0.10
C PRO A 98 -1.76 -14.36 -1.57
N TYR A 99 -1.20 -13.34 -2.21
CA TYR A 99 -0.66 -13.46 -3.56
C TYR A 99 0.50 -14.43 -3.63
N PHE A 100 1.37 -14.37 -2.62
CA PHE A 100 2.52 -15.26 -2.51
C PHE A 100 2.08 -16.72 -2.41
N VAL A 101 1.11 -17.03 -1.54
CA VAL A 101 0.53 -18.38 -1.41
C VAL A 101 -0.07 -18.84 -2.73
N LEU A 102 -0.86 -17.97 -3.39
CA LEU A 102 -1.48 -18.27 -4.68
C LEU A 102 -0.44 -18.56 -5.78
N CYS A 103 0.68 -17.83 -5.81
CA CYS A 103 1.78 -18.09 -6.73
C CYS A 103 2.41 -19.47 -6.48
N GLU A 104 2.65 -19.84 -5.23
CA GLU A 104 3.21 -21.16 -4.91
C GLU A 104 2.25 -22.29 -5.29
N GLU A 105 0.95 -22.16 -4.98
CA GLU A 105 -0.08 -23.12 -5.37
C GLU A 105 -0.12 -23.32 -6.90
N ARG A 106 -0.10 -22.23 -7.68
CA ARG A 106 -0.11 -22.29 -9.15
C ARG A 106 1.16 -22.93 -9.70
N ARG A 107 2.33 -22.63 -9.13
CA ARG A 107 3.60 -23.25 -9.54
C ARG A 107 3.63 -24.75 -9.30
N LEU A 108 3.07 -25.23 -8.18
CA LEU A 108 2.90 -26.67 -7.93
C LEU A 108 2.07 -27.35 -9.03
N LEU A 109 1.11 -26.62 -9.61
CA LEU A 109 0.27 -27.07 -10.72
C LEU A 109 0.89 -26.82 -12.11
N SER A 110 2.12 -26.29 -12.18
CA SER A 110 2.77 -25.84 -13.43
C SER A 110 1.96 -24.77 -14.18
N GLU A 111 1.26 -23.91 -13.45
CA GLU A 111 0.52 -22.76 -13.97
C GLU A 111 1.32 -21.46 -13.83
N ASP A 112 1.07 -20.49 -14.71
CA ASP A 112 1.69 -19.16 -14.66
C ASP A 112 1.19 -18.35 -13.46
N ASP A 113 2.03 -17.46 -12.91
CA ASP A 113 1.66 -16.54 -11.82
C ASP A 113 0.45 -15.65 -12.23
N PRO A 114 -0.46 -15.29 -11.30
CA PRO A 114 -1.67 -14.56 -11.64
C PRO A 114 -1.39 -13.05 -11.82
N GLY A 115 -1.10 -12.65 -13.07
CA GLY A 115 -0.77 -11.26 -13.42
C GLY A 115 -1.87 -10.26 -13.03
N ASP A 116 -3.14 -10.63 -13.23
CA ASP A 116 -4.30 -9.77 -12.94
C ASP A 116 -4.36 -9.31 -11.48
N PHE A 117 -3.85 -10.12 -10.54
CA PHE A 117 -3.80 -9.75 -9.14
C PHE A 117 -2.82 -8.60 -8.90
N ILE A 118 -1.60 -8.67 -9.44
CA ILE A 118 -0.62 -7.59 -9.30
C ILE A 118 -1.11 -6.33 -10.01
N ASP A 119 -1.74 -6.49 -11.18
CA ASP A 119 -2.25 -5.36 -11.96
C ASP A 119 -3.31 -4.57 -11.18
N ALA A 120 -4.13 -5.24 -10.35
CA ALA A 120 -5.06 -4.57 -9.45
C ALA A 120 -4.36 -3.66 -8.41
N TYR A 121 -3.19 -4.06 -7.91
CA TYR A 121 -2.40 -3.24 -6.98
C TYR A 121 -1.58 -2.15 -7.71
N LEU A 122 -1.03 -2.44 -8.89
CA LEU A 122 -0.23 -1.45 -9.62
C LEU A 122 -1.11 -0.40 -10.33
N SER A 123 -2.33 -0.76 -10.71
CA SER A 123 -3.29 0.11 -11.38
C SER A 123 -4.65 0.00 -10.73
N PRO A 124 -4.80 0.45 -9.47
CA PRO A 124 -6.07 0.36 -8.76
C PRO A 124 -7.15 1.14 -9.51
N VAL A 125 -8.26 0.44 -9.75
CA VAL A 125 -9.48 1.02 -10.32
C VAL A 125 -10.44 1.26 -9.17
N PRO A 126 -10.99 2.47 -9.01
CA PRO A 126 -11.96 2.74 -7.96
C PRO A 126 -13.14 1.77 -8.05
N SER A 127 -13.46 1.10 -6.94
CA SER A 127 -14.63 0.24 -6.84
C SER A 127 -15.88 1.09 -6.56
N ASP A 128 -16.97 0.81 -7.28
CA ASP A 128 -18.29 1.37 -6.97
C ASP A 128 -19.02 0.57 -5.87
N ASP A 129 -18.45 -0.56 -5.43
CA ASP A 129 -19.00 -1.41 -4.36
C ASP A 129 -18.49 -0.94 -2.98
N PRO A 130 -19.36 -0.38 -2.12
CA PRO A 130 -19.00 0.09 -0.79
C PRO A 130 -18.70 -1.05 0.20
N ASP A 131 -19.10 -2.29 -0.10
CA ASP A 131 -18.91 -3.46 0.76
C ASP A 131 -17.66 -4.28 0.38
N ALA A 132 -17.06 -4.00 -0.78
CA ALA A 132 -15.79 -4.60 -1.19
C ALA A 132 -14.63 -3.96 -0.40
N ALA A 133 -13.92 -4.76 0.40
CA ALA A 133 -12.69 -4.34 1.04
C ALA A 133 -11.58 -4.13 -0.02
N ASP A 134 -11.41 -2.89 -0.48
CA ASP A 134 -10.41 -2.51 -1.49
C ASP A 134 -9.03 -2.26 -0.86
N ALA A 135 -8.25 -3.33 -0.71
CA ALA A 135 -6.87 -3.26 -0.18
C ALA A 135 -5.95 -2.34 -1.03
N PRO A 136 -5.92 -2.42 -2.38
CA PRO A 136 -5.21 -1.45 -3.22
C PRO A 136 -5.63 0.00 -2.99
N GLY A 137 -6.93 0.28 -2.97
CA GLY A 137 -7.46 1.63 -2.72
C GLY A 137 -7.08 2.18 -1.35
N TYR A 138 -7.11 1.32 -0.32
CA TYR A 138 -6.68 1.67 1.03
C TYR A 138 -5.19 2.08 1.09
N LEU A 139 -4.29 1.26 0.54
CA LEU A 139 -2.85 1.57 0.48
C LEU A 139 -2.58 2.84 -0.34
N LEU A 140 -3.35 3.06 -1.41
CA LEU A 140 -3.27 4.26 -2.23
C LEU A 140 -3.73 5.51 -1.46
N VAL A 141 -4.77 5.40 -0.62
CA VAL A 141 -5.21 6.47 0.28
C VAL A 141 -4.10 6.85 1.26
N LEU A 142 -3.44 5.86 1.89
CA LEU A 142 -2.31 6.11 2.78
C LEU A 142 -1.18 6.85 2.03
N ALA A 143 -0.81 6.38 0.84
CA ALA A 143 0.22 7.00 0.02
C ALA A 143 -0.10 8.48 -0.28
N HIS A 144 -1.30 8.78 -0.79
CA HIS A 144 -1.72 10.16 -1.08
C HIS A 144 -1.89 11.02 0.18
N THR A 145 -2.06 10.41 1.35
CA THR A 145 -2.15 11.12 2.63
C THR A 145 -0.77 11.44 3.20
N PHE A 146 0.19 10.52 3.10
CA PHE A 146 1.44 10.60 3.87
C PHE A 146 2.70 10.92 3.06
N PHE A 147 2.85 10.48 1.81
CA PHE A 147 4.05 10.85 1.02
C PHE A 147 4.06 12.34 0.69
N SER A 148 5.20 12.99 0.78
CA SER A 148 5.37 14.42 0.54
C SER A 148 5.18 14.79 -0.93
N GLU A 149 5.76 14.00 -1.83
CA GLU A 149 5.74 14.22 -3.26
C GLU A 149 5.52 12.88 -4.00
N ASN A 150 5.14 12.95 -5.28
CA ASN A 150 5.06 11.79 -6.18
C ASN A 150 4.33 10.57 -5.59
N ALA A 151 3.28 10.80 -4.78
CA ALA A 151 2.64 9.77 -3.96
C ALA A 151 2.26 8.49 -4.72
N PHE A 152 1.77 8.62 -5.96
CA PHE A 152 1.40 7.46 -6.77
C PHE A 152 2.60 6.63 -7.24
N LEU A 153 3.72 7.29 -7.58
CA LEU A 153 4.95 6.58 -7.94
C LEU A 153 5.56 5.90 -6.70
N ASN A 154 5.55 6.58 -5.55
CA ASN A 154 6.04 6.02 -4.30
C ASN A 154 5.15 4.87 -3.79
N TYR A 155 3.84 4.96 -4.00
CA TYR A 155 2.91 3.84 -3.81
C TYR A 155 3.33 2.63 -4.64
N LYS A 156 3.45 2.77 -5.97
CA LYS A 156 3.88 1.69 -6.86
C LYS A 156 5.23 1.10 -6.44
N ALA A 157 6.19 1.96 -6.11
CA ALA A 157 7.50 1.52 -5.65
C ALA A 157 7.42 0.70 -4.36
N SER A 158 6.57 1.10 -3.41
CA SER A 158 6.35 0.38 -2.15
C SER A 158 5.73 -0.99 -2.41
N ILE A 159 4.68 -1.08 -3.23
CA ILE A 159 4.05 -2.36 -3.63
C ILE A 159 5.09 -3.29 -4.28
N LEU A 160 5.85 -2.80 -5.26
CA LEU A 160 6.89 -3.59 -5.92
C LEU A 160 8.01 -4.01 -4.95
N HIS A 161 8.32 -3.19 -3.96
CA HIS A 161 9.30 -3.52 -2.95
C HIS A 161 8.79 -4.64 -2.04
N THR A 162 7.56 -4.54 -1.54
CA THR A 162 6.90 -5.58 -0.74
C THR A 162 6.82 -6.90 -1.51
N LEU A 163 6.40 -6.88 -2.78
CA LEU A 163 6.38 -8.07 -3.63
C LEU A 163 7.77 -8.72 -3.76
N LYS A 164 8.83 -7.92 -3.95
CA LYS A 164 10.20 -8.45 -3.98
C LYS A 164 10.62 -9.09 -2.66
N GLN A 165 10.19 -8.55 -1.52
CA GLN A 165 10.46 -9.15 -0.22
C GLN A 165 9.71 -10.49 -0.07
N LEU A 166 8.42 -10.52 -0.42
CA LEU A 166 7.61 -11.74 -0.40
C LEU A 166 8.17 -12.81 -1.34
N MET A 167 8.59 -12.46 -2.56
CA MET A 167 9.23 -13.41 -3.48
C MET A 167 10.57 -13.97 -2.97
N ARG A 168 11.33 -13.19 -2.18
CA ARG A 168 12.56 -13.71 -1.54
C ARG A 168 12.23 -14.69 -0.42
N ARG A 169 11.20 -14.39 0.38
CA ARG A 169 10.64 -15.31 1.38
C ARG A 169 10.18 -16.60 0.69
N ALA A 170 9.42 -16.48 -0.41
CA ALA A 170 8.99 -17.58 -1.26
C ALA A 170 10.12 -18.52 -1.66
N THR A 171 11.16 -17.95 -2.26
CA THR A 171 12.29 -18.75 -2.77
C THR A 171 12.98 -19.50 -1.63
N THR A 172 13.06 -18.89 -0.46
CA THR A 172 13.64 -19.52 0.73
C THR A 172 12.75 -20.66 1.23
N VAL A 173 11.45 -20.42 1.34
CA VAL A 173 10.44 -21.40 1.75
C VAL A 173 10.40 -22.59 0.80
N GLN A 174 10.36 -22.34 -0.51
CA GLN A 174 10.39 -23.40 -1.54
C GLN A 174 11.65 -24.25 -1.41
N ALA A 175 12.83 -23.67 -1.15
CA ALA A 175 14.05 -24.45 -0.96
C ALA A 175 13.96 -25.36 0.28
N LEU A 176 13.32 -24.89 1.36
CA LEU A 176 13.07 -25.71 2.55
C LEU A 176 12.08 -26.84 2.26
N LEU A 177 10.99 -26.56 1.52
CA LEU A 177 10.01 -27.55 1.07
C LEU A 177 10.66 -28.61 0.17
N ASP A 178 11.46 -28.21 -0.82
CA ASP A 178 12.15 -29.10 -1.77
C ASP A 178 13.15 -30.02 -1.06
N SER A 179 13.78 -29.53 0.01
CA SER A 179 14.70 -30.32 0.84
C SER A 179 14.00 -31.27 1.83
N GLY A 180 12.70 -31.07 2.05
CA GLY A 180 11.92 -31.78 3.07
C GLY A 180 12.17 -31.31 4.51
N GLU A 181 12.81 -30.15 4.72
CA GLU A 181 13.05 -29.57 6.03
C GLU A 181 11.75 -29.07 6.69
N VAL A 182 10.81 -28.58 5.87
CA VAL A 182 9.46 -28.17 6.29
C VAL A 182 8.43 -28.80 5.36
N THR A 183 7.19 -28.88 5.84
CA THR A 183 6.03 -29.33 5.07
C THR A 183 5.13 -28.17 4.68
N TRP A 184 4.31 -28.37 3.64
CA TRP A 184 3.33 -27.36 3.18
C TRP A 184 2.39 -26.91 4.30
N GLU A 185 1.95 -27.84 5.15
CA GLU A 185 1.06 -27.56 6.29
C GLU A 185 1.73 -26.72 7.37
N GLU A 186 3.05 -26.89 7.59
CA GLU A 186 3.82 -26.09 8.55
C GLU A 186 4.04 -24.65 8.05
N VAL A 187 4.09 -24.44 6.74
CA VAL A 187 4.32 -23.13 6.12
C VAL A 187 3.02 -22.34 5.95
N HIS A 188 1.97 -22.97 5.41
CA HIS A 188 0.72 -22.29 5.04
C HIS A 188 -0.46 -22.61 5.96
N GLY A 189 -0.28 -23.50 6.93
CA GLY A 189 -1.34 -24.02 7.78
C GLY A 189 -2.14 -25.16 7.13
N SER A 190 -2.87 -25.89 7.97
CA SER A 190 -3.63 -27.09 7.57
C SER A 190 -4.85 -26.81 6.69
N GLU A 191 -5.30 -25.56 6.60
CA GLU A 191 -6.52 -25.17 5.86
C GLU A 191 -6.26 -24.96 4.35
N CYS A 192 -5.01 -24.68 3.95
CA CYS A 192 -4.65 -24.43 2.55
C CYS A 192 -4.78 -25.68 1.64
N GLN A 193 -4.78 -26.90 2.19
CA GLN A 193 -4.92 -28.12 1.37
C GLN A 193 -6.37 -28.48 0.99
N GLN A 194 -7.39 -27.83 1.56
CA GLN A 194 -8.77 -28.37 1.48
C GLN A 194 -9.50 -28.18 0.13
N HIS A 195 -8.89 -27.51 -0.86
CA HIS A 195 -9.53 -27.34 -2.17
C HIS A 195 -9.20 -28.42 -3.22
N HIS A 196 -8.32 -29.39 -2.94
CA HIS A 196 -7.90 -30.39 -3.94
C HIS A 196 -8.52 -31.80 -3.79
N GLY A 197 -9.63 -31.94 -3.05
CA GLY A 197 -10.28 -33.24 -2.83
C GLY A 197 -11.38 -33.66 -3.81
N SER A 198 -11.88 -32.82 -4.72
CA SER A 198 -13.15 -33.12 -5.44
C SER A 198 -13.11 -33.19 -6.97
N ALA A 199 -11.95 -33.03 -7.64
CA ALA A 199 -11.92 -32.93 -9.11
C ALA A 199 -11.19 -34.08 -9.87
N VAL A 200 -10.76 -35.14 -9.19
CA VAL A 200 -10.14 -36.31 -9.87
C VAL A 200 -10.85 -37.60 -9.47
N LYS A 201 -12.12 -37.74 -9.89
CA LYS A 201 -12.81 -39.04 -10.01
C LYS A 201 -14.05 -38.92 -10.91
N ALA A 202 -13.82 -38.59 -12.18
CA ALA A 202 -14.83 -38.77 -13.23
C ALA A 202 -14.16 -38.93 -14.61
N ALA A 203 -13.31 -39.95 -14.77
CA ALA A 203 -12.96 -40.54 -16.07
C ALA A 203 -12.23 -41.88 -15.83
N ALA A 204 -13.00 -42.93 -15.60
CA ALA A 204 -12.60 -44.32 -15.82
C ALA A 204 -13.78 -45.06 -16.42
#